data_AF-A0A5R8YBP3-F1
#
_entry.id   AF-A0A5R8YBP3-F1
#
_cell.length_a   1.000
_cell.length_b   1.000
_cell.length_c   1.000
_cell.angle_alpha   90.00
_cell.angle_beta   90.00
_cell.angle_gamma   90.00
#
_symmetry.space_group_name_H-M   'P 1'
#
loop_
_entity.id
_entity.type
_entity.pdbx_description
1 polymer ?
#
loop_
_entity_poly.entity_id
_entity_poly.type
_entity_poly.pdbx_seq_one_letter_code
_entity_poly.pdbx_strand_id
1 'polypeptide(L)' 'MFGNYAGFIIASYGVTLATISLLILWVIIDGRTQAKALAELEARGIKRRSARRA' A
#
# COMPACT_ATOMS: atom_id res chain seq x y z
N MET A 1 5.49 -39.38 -0.56
CA MET A 1 5.12 -38.88 0.78
C MET A 1 5.69 -37.48 0.91
N PHE A 2 4.85 -36.46 1.06
CA PHE A 2 5.33 -35.13 1.42
C PHE A 2 6.10 -35.25 2.73
N GLY A 3 7.39 -34.93 2.75
CA GLY A 3 8.24 -35.09 3.93
C GLY A 3 7.72 -34.23 5.09
N ASN A 4 8.02 -34.61 6.33
CA ASN A 4 7.51 -34.00 7.57
C ASN A 4 7.63 -32.45 7.65
N TYR A 5 8.44 -31.83 6.80
CA TYR A 5 8.64 -30.37 6.72
C TYR A 5 7.74 -29.65 5.70
N ALA A 6 7.02 -30.36 4.83
CA ALA A 6 6.22 -29.75 3.78
C ALA A 6 5.13 -28.81 4.34
N GLY A 7 4.49 -29.20 5.45
CA GLY A 7 3.52 -28.36 6.14
C GLY A 7 4.14 -27.06 6.68
N PHE A 8 5.34 -27.16 7.27
CA PHE A 8 6.08 -25.99 7.77
C PHE A 8 6.48 -25.03 6.63
N ILE A 9 6.93 -25.58 5.51
CA ILE A 9 7.31 -24.80 4.32
C ILE A 9 6.10 -24.03 3.79
N ILE A 10 4.98 -24.72 3.57
CA ILE A 10 3.74 -24.11 3.05
C ILE A 10 3.22 -23.04 4.02
N ALA A 11 3.20 -23.33 5.33
CA ALA A 11 2.77 -22.35 6.34
C ALA A 11 3.67 -21.11 6.36
N SER A 12 4.99 -21.28 6.32
CA SER A 12 5.95 -20.17 6.34
C SER A 12 5.81 -19.26 5.13
N TYR A 13 5.73 -19.84 3.93
CA TYR A 13 5.47 -19.08 2.70
C TYR A 13 4.08 -18.46 2.70
N GLY A 14 3.06 -19.16 3.22
CA GLY A 14 1.70 -18.64 3.35
C GLY A 14 1.62 -17.40 4.22
N VAL A 15 2.24 -17.43 5.41
CA VAL A 15 2.31 -16.27 6.32
C VAL A 15 3.12 -15.13 5.69
N THR A 16 4.22 -15.45 4.99
CA THR A 16 5.04 -14.45 4.31
C THR A 16 4.24 -13.73 3.21
N LEU A 17 3.56 -14.50 2.35
CA LEU A 17 2.70 -13.95 1.30
C LEU A 17 1.55 -13.13 1.90
N ALA A 18 0.88 -13.64 2.93
CA ALA A 18 -0.20 -12.92 3.61
C ALA A 18 0.28 -11.57 4.18
N THR A 19 1.46 -11.56 4.80
CA THR A 19 2.06 -10.33 5.35
C THR A 19 2.36 -9.32 4.24
N ILE A 20 3.00 -9.76 3.16
CA ILE A 20 3.31 -8.90 2.01
C ILE A 20 2.01 -8.35 1.39
N SER A 21 1.01 -9.19 1.16
CA SER A 21 -0.29 -8.76 0.62
C SER A 21 -1.00 -7.76 1.52
N LEU A 22 -0.93 -7.94 2.84
CA LEU A 22 -1.51 -7.00 3.81
C LEU A 22 -0.81 -5.64 3.74
N LEU A 23 0.53 -5.62 3.67
CA LEU A 23 1.31 -4.39 3.52
C LEU A 23 0.99 -3.67 2.21
N ILE A 24 0.93 -4.40 1.09
CA ILE A 24 0.54 -3.83 -0.20
C ILE A 24 -0.85 -3.21 -0.12
N LEU A 25 -1.82 -3.94 0.43
CA LEU A 25 -3.19 -3.44 0.58
C LEU A 25 -3.22 -2.18 1.45
N TRP A 26 -2.48 -2.18 2.56
CA TRP A 26 -2.39 -1.03 3.46
C TRP A 26 -1.78 0.20 2.76
N VAL A 27 -0.68 0.03 2.03
CA VAL A 27 -0.05 1.12 1.26
C VAL A 27 -0.99 1.67 0.19
N ILE A 28 -1.76 0.81 -0.49
CA ILE A 28 -2.75 1.28 -1.47
C ILE A 28 -3.85 2.08 -0.79
N ILE A 29 -4.36 1.62 0.35
CA ILE A 29 -5.40 2.33 1.11
C ILE A 29 -4.87 3.70 1.57
N ASP A 30 -3.66 3.74 2.10
CA ASP A 30 -2.99 4.96 2.55
C ASP A 30 -2.70 5.94 1.39
N GLY A 31 -2.22 5.44 0.25
CA GLY A 31 -2.03 6.26 -0.94
C GLY A 31 -3.34 6.86 -1.45
N ARG A 32 -4.46 6.11 -1.34
CA ARG A 32 -5.79 6.62 -1.73
C ARG A 32 -6.34 7.66 -0.77
N THR A 33 -6.06 7.59 0.53
CA THR A 33 -6.47 8.65 1.47
C THR A 33 -5.71 9.94 1.19
N GLN A 34 -4.40 9.86 0.92
CA GLN A 34 -3.58 11.00 0.53
C GLN A 34 -4.03 11.61 -0.81
N ALA A 35 -4.31 10.77 -1.82
CA ALA A 35 -4.77 11.23 -3.13
C ALA A 35 -6.14 11.93 -3.06
N LYS A 36 -7.06 11.45 -2.22
CA LYS A 36 -8.36 12.12 -2.00
C LYS A 36 -8.18 13.50 -1.37
N ALA A 37 -7.28 13.62 -0.39
CA ALA A 37 -7.00 14.91 0.23
C ALA A 37 -6.40 15.92 -0.77
N LEU A 38 -5.51 15.46 -1.65
CA LEU A 38 -4.95 16.30 -2.73
C LEU A 38 -6.01 16.71 -3.76
N ALA A 39 -6.84 15.77 -4.22
CA ALA A 39 -7.91 16.06 -5.19
C ALA A 39 -8.92 17.09 -4.65
N GLU A 40 -9.24 17.01 -3.35
CA GLU A 40 -10.12 17.96 -2.68
C GLU A 40 -9.47 19.37 -2.55
N LEU A 41 -8.14 19.45 -2.38
CA LEU A 41 -7.41 20.72 -2.38
C LEU A 41 -7.29 21.33 -3.78
N GLU A 42 -7.14 20.49 -4.81
CA GLU A 42 -7.16 20.89 -6.22
C GLU A 42 -8.54 21.40 -6.65
N ALA A 43 -9.62 20.71 -6.24
CA ALA A 43 -11.00 21.12 -6.49
C ALA A 43 -11.34 22.47 -5.86
N ARG A 44 -10.74 22.78 -4.70
CA ARG A 44 -10.84 24.10 -4.05
C ARG A 44 -10.01 25.19 -4.73
N GLY A 45 -9.35 24.89 -5.85
CA GLY A 45 -8.63 25.88 -6.66
C GLY A 45 -7.33 26.40 -6.05
N ILE A 46 -6.80 25.73 -5.01
CA ILE A 46 -5.51 26.08 -4.40
C ILE A 46 -4.40 25.57 -5.33
N LYS A 47 -4.20 26.25 -6.47
CA LYS A 47 -2.99 26.08 -7.28
C LYS A 47 -1.82 26.57 -6.44
N ARG A 48 -0.99 25.63 -5.99
CA ARG A 48 0.20 25.83 -5.18
C ARG A 48 1.01 27.01 -5.73
N ARG A 49 1.02 28.13 -5.01
CA ARG A 49 1.94 29.27 -5.26
C ARG A 49 3.41 28.82 -5.27
N SER A 50 3.73 27.63 -4.74
CA SER A 50 5.07 27.03 -4.79
C SER A 50 5.57 26.71 -6.21
N ALA A 51 4.69 26.57 -7.22
CA ALA A 51 5.14 26.42 -8.62
C ALA A 51 5.64 27.75 -9.22
N ARG A 52 5.42 28.88 -8.55
CA ARG A 52 5.86 30.22 -9.00
C ARG A 52 7.17 30.67 -8.33
N ARG A 53 7.84 29.79 -7.57
CA ARG A 53 9.12 30.06 -6.91
C ARG A 53 10.22 29.02 -7.24
N ALA A 54 10.02 28.22 -8.28
CA ALA A 54 11.08 27.49 -8.94
C ALA A 54 11.45 28.22 -10.24
#